data_AF-A0A951D067-F1
#
_entry.id   AF-A0A951D067-F1
#
_cell.length_a   1.000
_cell.length_b   1.000
_cell.length_c   1.000
_cell.angle_alpha   90.00
_cell.angle_beta   90.00
_cell.angle_gamma   90.00
#
_symmetry.space_group_name_H-M   'P 1'
#
loop_
_entity.id
_entity.type
_entity.pdbx_description
1 polymer ?
#
loop_
_entity_poly.entity_id
_entity_poly.type
_entity_poly.pdbx_seq_one_letter_code
_entity_poly.pdbx_strand_id
1 'polypeptide(L)'
;MSAPDSPYIGLGYYTEDQADLFFGRDAERKLIITNLRAARLTLLYAQSGVGKSSLLRAAVMPRLRRGAEESYERRGSAAHIPVLFSAWSDEPVDRFTSQLQRAIAPFRRGENPTELPRGSLTEAFGAAVSVTDATLLVILDQFEEYLLYQSTERRPGRLA
;
A
#
# COMPACT_ATOMS: atom_id res chain seq x y z
N MET A 1 1.18 -36.81 18.72
CA MET A 1 2.32 -35.85 18.78
C MET A 1 3.39 -36.45 17.89
N SER A 2 3.77 -35.86 16.76
CA SER A 2 4.21 -34.46 16.63
C SER A 2 3.73 -33.80 15.34
N ALA A 3 3.50 -32.50 15.39
CA ALA A 3 3.29 -31.65 14.22
C ALA A 3 4.61 -31.53 13.42
N PRO A 4 4.56 -31.31 12.09
CA PRO A 4 5.78 -31.03 11.33
C PRO A 4 6.33 -29.65 11.74
N ASP A 5 7.65 -29.61 11.96
CA ASP A 5 8.40 -28.38 12.21
C ASP A 5 8.45 -27.54 10.92
N SER A 6 7.85 -26.35 10.99
CA SER A 6 7.81 -25.29 9.95
C SER A 6 6.75 -25.43 8.84
N PRO A 7 5.78 -24.49 8.76
CA PRO A 7 4.71 -24.50 7.76
C PRO A 7 5.06 -23.79 6.43
N TYR A 8 6.32 -23.44 6.18
CA TYR A 8 6.68 -22.60 5.04
C TYR A 8 7.37 -23.40 3.92
N ILE A 9 6.62 -23.67 2.85
CA ILE A 9 7.17 -24.09 1.56
C ILE A 9 7.56 -22.81 0.81
N GLY A 10 8.86 -22.60 0.59
CA GLY A 10 9.36 -21.46 -0.19
C GLY A 10 8.97 -21.54 -1.66
N LEU A 11 8.78 -20.36 -2.29
CA LEU A 11 8.79 -20.03 -3.73
C LEU A 11 8.08 -20.97 -4.74
N GLY A 12 7.20 -21.87 -4.31
CA GLY A 12 6.33 -22.67 -5.18
C GLY A 12 4.94 -22.06 -5.29
N TYR A 13 4.34 -22.12 -6.48
CA TYR A 13 2.91 -21.85 -6.66
C TYR A 13 2.10 -22.95 -5.96
N TYR A 14 1.05 -22.56 -5.25
CA TYR A 14 0.21 -23.45 -4.44
C TYR A 14 -0.97 -24.02 -5.26
N THR A 15 -1.28 -25.31 -5.07
CA THR A 15 -2.37 -26.06 -5.74
C THR A 15 -3.59 -26.26 -4.81
N GLU A 16 -4.72 -26.74 -5.36
CA GLU A 16 -6.05 -26.83 -4.72
C GLU A 16 -6.10 -27.53 -3.35
N ASP A 17 -5.13 -28.40 -3.03
CA ASP A 17 -5.13 -29.23 -1.81
C ASP A 17 -4.68 -28.48 -0.53
N GLN A 18 -4.43 -27.17 -0.61
CA GLN A 18 -3.95 -26.34 0.51
C GLN A 18 -4.96 -25.28 1.00
N ALA A 19 -6.25 -25.49 0.70
CA ALA A 19 -7.35 -24.58 1.01
C ALA A 19 -7.47 -24.22 2.51
N ASP A 20 -7.07 -25.11 3.43
CA ASP A 20 -7.21 -24.90 4.88
C ASP A 20 -6.22 -23.84 5.44
N LEU A 21 -5.14 -23.51 4.71
CA LEU A 21 -4.24 -22.40 5.05
C LEU A 21 -4.81 -21.02 4.63
N PHE A 22 -5.92 -20.99 3.88
CA PHE A 22 -6.60 -19.76 3.43
C PHE A 22 -7.82 -19.38 4.28
N PHE A 23 -8.28 -20.22 5.22
CA PHE A 23 -9.31 -19.84 6.19
C PHE A 23 -8.74 -18.79 7.18
N GLY A 24 -9.01 -17.50 6.91
CA GLY A 24 -8.64 -16.38 7.80
C GLY A 24 -8.14 -15.14 7.07
N ARG A 25 -7.45 -15.30 5.94
CA ARG A 25 -6.92 -14.18 5.12
C ARG A 25 -8.03 -13.31 4.53
N ASP A 26 -9.18 -13.92 4.28
CA ASP A 26 -10.38 -13.24 3.81
C ASP A 26 -11.00 -12.32 4.87
N ALA A 27 -10.96 -12.75 6.14
CA ALA A 27 -11.37 -11.94 7.28
C ALA A 27 -10.34 -10.84 7.58
N GLU A 28 -9.04 -11.16 7.54
CA GLU A 28 -7.95 -10.17 7.67
C GLU A 28 -8.04 -9.08 6.60
N ARG A 29 -8.22 -9.45 5.33
CA ARG A 29 -8.44 -8.50 4.22
C ARG A 29 -9.63 -7.59 4.50
N LYS A 30 -10.77 -8.15 4.90
CA LYS A 30 -11.99 -7.39 5.23
C LYS A 30 -11.74 -6.41 6.37
N LEU A 31 -11.06 -6.85 7.43
CA LEU A 31 -10.71 -6.02 8.58
C LEU A 31 -9.79 -4.87 8.18
N ILE A 32 -8.73 -5.14 7.42
CA ILE A 32 -7.79 -4.11 6.92
C ILE A 32 -8.53 -3.07 6.08
N ILE A 33 -9.36 -3.49 5.12
CA ILE A 33 -10.11 -2.57 4.25
C ILE A 33 -11.10 -1.73 5.06
N THR A 34 -11.76 -2.34 6.06
CA THR A 34 -12.70 -1.63 6.93
C THR A 34 -11.99 -0.54 7.72
N ASN A 35 -10.84 -0.88 8.34
CA ASN A 35 -10.04 0.07 9.10
C ASN A 35 -9.46 1.19 8.22
N LEU A 36 -8.97 0.86 7.02
CA LEU A 36 -8.48 1.87 6.05
C LEU A 36 -9.57 2.89 5.67
N ARG A 37 -10.84 2.49 5.67
CA ARG A 37 -11.97 3.39 5.35
C ARG A 37 -12.52 4.15 6.57
N ALA A 38 -12.43 3.54 7.75
CA ALA A 38 -13.05 4.08 8.97
C ALA A 38 -12.09 4.96 9.80
N ALA A 39 -10.77 4.72 9.70
CA ALA A 39 -9.76 5.39 10.50
C ALA A 39 -8.78 6.17 9.63
N ARG A 40 -8.36 7.35 10.12
CA ARG A 40 -7.35 8.18 9.44
C ARG A 40 -5.95 7.56 9.45
N LEU A 41 -5.70 6.66 10.41
CA LEU A 41 -4.44 5.94 10.57
C LEU A 41 -4.73 4.53 11.06
N THR A 42 -4.14 3.54 10.41
CA THR A 42 -4.22 2.13 10.80
C THR A 42 -2.80 1.57 10.86
N LEU A 43 -2.41 0.99 11.99
CA LEU A 43 -1.13 0.29 12.14
C LEU A 43 -1.34 -1.22 11.98
N LEU A 44 -0.72 -1.81 10.95
CA LEU A 44 -0.71 -3.24 10.74
C LEU A 44 0.64 -3.82 11.19
N TYR A 45 0.63 -4.62 12.26
CA TYR A 45 1.81 -5.30 12.76
C TYR A 45 1.60 -6.81 12.83
N ALA A 46 2.69 -7.55 12.64
CA ALA A 46 2.78 -9.00 12.77
C ALA A 46 4.27 -9.35 12.86
N GLN A 47 4.58 -10.56 13.32
CA GLN A 47 5.96 -11.08 13.26
C GLN A 47 6.51 -10.99 11.83
N SER A 48 7.84 -10.96 11.71
CA SER A 48 8.50 -11.01 10.41
C SER A 48 8.17 -12.33 9.70
N GLY A 49 8.05 -12.30 8.37
CA GLY A 49 7.77 -13.50 7.56
C GLY A 49 6.30 -13.96 7.50
N VAL A 50 5.38 -13.37 8.28
CA VAL A 50 3.95 -13.79 8.33
C VAL A 50 3.16 -13.37 7.07
N GLY A 51 3.81 -12.73 6.09
CA GLY A 51 3.22 -12.41 4.79
C GLY A 51 2.39 -11.14 4.72
N LYS A 52 2.60 -10.15 5.61
CA LYS A 52 1.90 -8.85 5.59
C LYS A 52 1.92 -8.17 4.22
N SER A 53 3.13 -8.03 3.67
CA SER A 53 3.40 -7.41 2.37
C SER A 53 2.73 -8.17 1.22
N SER A 54 2.64 -9.50 1.33
CA SER A 54 1.90 -10.35 0.38
C SER A 54 0.39 -10.15 0.53
N LEU A 55 -0.16 -10.16 1.74
CA LEU A 55 -1.58 -9.90 2.01
C LEU A 55 -2.01 -8.53 1.46
N LEU A 56 -1.21 -7.49 1.69
CA LEU A 56 -1.47 -6.15 1.18
C LEU A 56 -1.50 -6.13 -0.37
N ARG A 57 -0.50 -6.71 -1.02
CA ARG A 57 -0.38 -6.69 -2.49
C ARG A 57 -1.32 -7.65 -3.21
N ALA A 58 -1.53 -8.86 -2.69
CA ALA A 58 -2.27 -9.92 -3.34
C ALA A 58 -3.77 -9.93 -3.02
N ALA A 59 -4.18 -9.38 -1.87
CA ALA A 59 -5.58 -9.44 -1.43
C ALA A 59 -6.22 -8.06 -1.21
N VAL A 60 -5.53 -7.15 -0.51
CA VAL A 60 -6.09 -5.83 -0.16
C VAL A 60 -6.09 -4.89 -1.37
N MET A 61 -4.94 -4.68 -2.01
CA MET A 61 -4.80 -3.77 -3.14
C MET A 61 -5.73 -4.11 -4.32
N PRO A 62 -5.84 -5.39 -4.77
CA PRO A 62 -6.74 -5.72 -5.87
C PRO A 62 -8.21 -5.43 -5.55
N ARG A 63 -8.63 -5.69 -4.29
CA ARG A 63 -10.01 -5.42 -3.87
C ARG A 63 -10.32 -3.93 -3.81
N LEU A 64 -9.38 -3.11 -3.34
CA LEU A 64 -9.53 -1.66 -3.30
C LEU A 64 -9.54 -1.05 -4.70
N ARG A 65 -8.65 -1.49 -5.60
CA ARG A 65 -8.61 -1.04 -7.01
C ARG A 65 -9.91 -1.33 -7.74
N ARG A 66 -10.41 -2.57 -7.62
CA ARG A 66 -11.72 -2.93 -8.18
C ARG A 66 -12.84 -2.03 -7.64
N GLY A 67 -12.82 -1.71 -6.35
CA GLY A 67 -13.81 -0.80 -5.77
C GLY A 67 -13.71 0.65 -6.29
N ALA A 68 -12.51 1.10 -6.66
CA ALA A 68 -12.28 2.39 -7.30
C ALA A 68 -12.84 2.39 -8.73
N GLU A 69 -12.50 1.37 -9.52
CA GLU A 69 -12.98 1.13 -10.89
C GLU A 69 -14.52 1.06 -10.92
N GLU A 70 -15.13 0.18 -10.13
CA GLU A 70 -16.60 0.03 -10.02
C GLU A 70 -17.29 1.34 -9.61
N SER A 71 -16.64 2.18 -8.81
CA SER A 71 -17.21 3.47 -8.41
C SER A 71 -17.11 4.48 -9.54
N TYR A 72 -15.97 4.52 -10.22
CA TYR A 72 -15.73 5.40 -11.34
C TYR A 72 -16.66 5.10 -12.51
N GLU A 73 -16.80 3.83 -12.89
CA GLU A 73 -17.71 3.40 -13.96
C GLU A 73 -19.17 3.77 -13.67
N ARG A 74 -19.62 3.63 -12.42
CA ARG A 74 -21.02 3.91 -12.04
C ARG A 74 -21.33 5.40 -11.84
N ARG A 75 -20.34 6.20 -11.42
CA ARG A 75 -20.58 7.57 -10.92
C ARG A 75 -19.78 8.66 -11.63
N GLY A 76 -18.86 8.28 -12.52
CA GLY A 76 -17.87 9.19 -13.10
C GLY A 76 -16.79 9.64 -12.10
N SER A 77 -16.71 9.02 -10.92
CA SER A 77 -15.64 9.25 -9.95
C SER A 77 -15.37 8.08 -9.02
N ALA A 78 -14.09 7.90 -8.68
CA ALA A 78 -13.67 6.90 -7.71
C ALA A 78 -13.86 7.47 -6.30
N ALA A 79 -14.65 6.80 -5.46
CA ALA A 79 -14.83 7.26 -4.07
C ALA A 79 -13.52 7.13 -3.26
N HIS A 80 -12.75 6.08 -3.52
CA HIS A 80 -11.48 5.81 -2.86
C HIS A 80 -10.45 5.35 -3.89
N ILE A 81 -9.22 5.86 -3.81
CA ILE A 81 -8.11 5.44 -4.67
C ILE A 81 -6.98 4.90 -3.78
N PRO A 82 -6.62 3.60 -3.90
CA PRO A 82 -5.56 3.02 -3.09
C PRO A 82 -4.17 3.32 -3.67
N VAL A 83 -3.23 3.67 -2.79
CA VAL A 83 -1.84 3.97 -3.13
C VAL A 83 -0.94 3.14 -2.22
N LEU A 84 -0.21 2.18 -2.77
CA LEU A 84 0.76 1.38 -2.02
C LEU A 84 2.18 1.86 -2.34
N PHE A 85 2.94 2.15 -1.29
CA PHE A 85 4.33 2.58 -1.35
C PHE A 85 5.20 1.76 -0.41
N SER A 86 6.36 1.33 -0.91
CA SER A 86 7.33 0.51 -0.15
C SER A 86 8.78 0.78 -0.54
N ALA A 87 9.06 1.89 -1.24
CA ALA A 87 10.39 2.19 -1.78
C ALA A 87 11.02 3.34 -0.99
N TRP A 88 11.56 3.03 0.20
CA TRP A 88 11.99 4.05 1.17
C TRP A 88 13.42 4.57 0.96
N SER A 89 14.20 3.98 0.05
CA SER A 89 15.53 4.44 -0.31
C SER A 89 15.49 5.57 -1.35
N ASP A 90 16.49 6.44 -1.33
CA ASP A 90 16.80 7.45 -2.34
C ASP A 90 15.61 8.32 -2.78
N GLU A 91 15.45 9.48 -2.14
CA GLU A 91 14.39 10.47 -2.44
C GLU A 91 12.95 9.90 -2.32
N PRO A 92 12.56 9.37 -1.15
CA PRO A 92 11.28 8.68 -0.97
C PRO A 92 10.05 9.56 -1.25
N VAL A 93 10.17 10.89 -1.07
CA VAL A 93 9.10 11.85 -1.36
C VAL A 93 8.77 11.86 -2.86
N ASP A 94 9.77 11.99 -3.73
CA ASP A 94 9.56 12.08 -5.18
C ASP A 94 9.13 10.73 -5.78
N ARG A 95 9.65 9.63 -5.23
CA ARG A 95 9.18 8.27 -5.56
C ARG A 95 7.71 8.09 -5.16
N PHE A 96 7.32 8.54 -3.98
CA PHE A 96 5.93 8.50 -3.54
C PHE A 96 5.03 9.33 -4.46
N THR A 97 5.42 10.57 -4.79
CA THR A 97 4.68 11.43 -5.72
C THR A 97 4.49 10.77 -7.09
N SER A 98 5.54 10.12 -7.60
CA SER A 98 5.47 9.35 -8.85
C SER A 98 4.48 8.19 -8.77
N GLN A 99 4.42 7.50 -7.62
CA GLN A 99 3.48 6.41 -7.41
C GLN A 99 2.04 6.90 -7.23
N LEU A 100 1.85 8.04 -6.55
CA LEU A 100 0.56 8.71 -6.44
C LEU A 100 0.04 9.12 -7.82
N GLN A 101 0.89 9.73 -8.66
CA GLN A 101 0.56 10.09 -10.05
C GLN A 101 0.03 8.88 -10.84
N ARG A 102 0.72 7.73 -10.74
CA ARG A 102 0.32 6.49 -11.41
C ARG A 102 -1.02 5.96 -10.90
N ALA A 103 -1.24 6.02 -9.59
CA ALA A 103 -2.45 5.52 -8.97
C ALA A 103 -3.69 6.34 -9.35
N ILE A 104 -3.56 7.67 -9.49
CA ILE A 104 -4.68 8.54 -9.85
C ILE A 104 -4.95 8.61 -11.35
N ALA A 105 -3.96 8.29 -12.20
CA ALA A 105 -4.06 8.45 -13.65
C ALA A 105 -5.36 7.92 -14.29
N PRO A 106 -5.87 6.72 -13.91
CA PRO A 106 -7.11 6.19 -14.48
C PRO A 106 -8.40 6.92 -14.04
N PHE A 107 -8.34 7.74 -12.99
CA PHE A 107 -9.51 8.29 -12.31
C PHE A 107 -9.61 9.81 -12.39
N ARG A 108 -8.80 10.43 -13.25
CA ARG A 108 -8.77 11.89 -13.42
C ARG A 108 -10.03 12.39 -14.10
N ARG A 109 -10.46 13.60 -13.73
CA ARG A 109 -11.50 14.34 -14.43
C ARG A 109 -10.84 15.33 -15.42
N GLY A 110 -11.11 15.16 -16.71
CA GLY A 110 -10.60 16.03 -17.78
C GLY A 110 -9.43 15.46 -18.59
N GLU A 111 -9.22 16.02 -19.79
CA GLU A 111 -8.29 15.49 -20.80
C GLU A 111 -6.84 15.95 -20.59
N ASN A 112 -6.61 17.05 -19.87
CA ASN A 112 -5.26 17.58 -19.69
C ASN A 112 -4.46 16.76 -18.67
N PRO A 113 -3.22 16.37 -18.99
CA PRO A 113 -2.28 15.85 -18.00
C PRO A 113 -2.03 16.90 -16.90
N THR A 114 -2.15 16.48 -15.65
CA THR A 114 -1.76 17.24 -14.45
C THR A 114 -0.61 16.46 -13.87
N GLU A 115 0.58 17.01 -13.97
CA GLU A 115 1.72 16.49 -13.22
C GLU A 115 1.58 16.94 -11.77
N LEU A 116 1.72 16.00 -10.84
CA LEU A 116 1.71 16.33 -9.42
C LEU A 116 2.99 17.08 -9.05
N PRO A 117 2.89 18.16 -8.24
CA PRO A 117 4.06 18.87 -7.72
C PRO A 117 5.02 17.93 -6.99
N ARG A 118 6.32 18.07 -7.27
CA ARG A 118 7.40 17.30 -6.62
C ARG A 118 8.00 18.08 -5.45
N GLY A 119 8.69 17.40 -4.55
CA GLY A 119 9.28 18.01 -3.35
C GLY A 119 8.31 18.40 -2.22
N SER A 120 6.99 18.42 -2.48
CA SER A 120 5.96 18.71 -1.46
C SER A 120 4.81 17.71 -1.50
N LEU A 121 4.74 16.84 -0.48
CA LEU A 121 3.64 15.88 -0.33
C LEU A 121 2.28 16.58 -0.17
N THR A 122 2.23 17.71 0.54
CA THR A 122 0.99 18.46 0.76
C THR A 122 0.41 18.96 -0.56
N GLU A 123 1.26 19.52 -1.44
CA GLU A 123 0.84 20.00 -2.75
C GLU A 123 0.46 18.83 -3.67
N ALA A 124 1.24 17.74 -3.66
CA ALA A 124 0.92 16.53 -4.41
C ALA A 124 -0.44 15.93 -3.99
N PHE A 125 -0.71 15.82 -2.70
CA PHE A 125 -2.00 15.36 -2.19
C PHE A 125 -3.15 16.30 -2.54
N GLY A 126 -2.96 17.61 -2.38
CA GLY A 126 -3.95 18.62 -2.73
C GLY A 126 -4.33 18.56 -4.22
N ALA A 127 -3.32 18.48 -5.10
CA ALA A 127 -3.53 18.33 -6.53
C ALA A 127 -4.22 17.00 -6.89
N ALA A 128 -3.79 15.88 -6.28
CA ALA A 128 -4.38 14.56 -6.52
C ALA A 128 -5.85 14.50 -6.11
N VAL A 129 -6.22 15.05 -4.95
CA VAL A 129 -7.61 15.12 -4.50
C VAL A 129 -8.41 16.07 -5.40
N SER A 130 -7.87 17.21 -5.79
CA SER A 130 -8.55 18.16 -6.68
C SER A 130 -8.93 17.56 -8.03
N VAL A 131 -8.04 16.79 -8.66
CA VAL A 131 -8.28 16.21 -9.99
C VAL A 131 -9.13 14.94 -10.00
N THR A 132 -9.29 14.28 -8.86
CA THR A 132 -10.03 13.01 -8.75
C THR A 132 -11.31 13.11 -7.93
N ASP A 133 -11.40 14.09 -7.02
CA ASP A 133 -12.46 14.22 -6.02
C ASP A 133 -12.61 12.94 -5.16
N ALA A 134 -11.49 12.24 -4.94
CA ALA A 134 -11.42 10.95 -4.29
C ALA A 134 -10.74 11.03 -2.92
N THR A 135 -11.11 10.12 -2.02
CA THR A 135 -10.33 9.87 -0.80
C THR A 135 -9.15 8.93 -1.11
N LEU A 136 -7.93 9.36 -0.80
CA LEU A 136 -6.74 8.54 -1.03
C LEU A 136 -6.54 7.56 0.14
N LEU A 137 -6.43 6.26 -0.17
CA LEU A 137 -6.12 5.22 0.80
C LEU A 137 -4.62 4.87 0.68
N VAL A 138 -3.79 5.55 1.46
CA VAL A 138 -2.34 5.39 1.41
C VAL A 138 -1.89 4.23 2.31
N ILE A 139 -1.20 3.26 1.71
CA ILE A 139 -0.62 2.09 2.37
C ILE A 139 0.90 2.23 2.30
N LEU A 140 1.51 2.40 3.46
CA LEU A 140 2.95 2.48 3.64
C LEU A 140 3.45 1.12 4.13
N ASP A 141 3.99 0.31 3.22
CA ASP A 141 4.54 -1.02 3.53
C ASP A 141 6.07 -0.91 3.73
N GLN A 142 6.64 -1.75 4.59
CA GLN A 142 8.07 -1.73 4.94
C GLN A 142 8.58 -0.38 5.46
N PHE A 143 7.74 0.39 6.19
CA PHE A 143 8.12 1.71 6.72
C PHE A 143 9.33 1.66 7.65
N GLU A 144 9.58 0.52 8.28
CA GLU A 144 10.77 0.29 9.10
C GLU A 144 12.09 0.53 8.35
N GLU A 145 12.12 0.33 7.02
CA GLU A 145 13.32 0.58 6.21
C GLU A 145 13.71 2.06 6.24
N TYR A 146 12.73 2.97 6.21
CA TYR A 146 12.97 4.42 6.31
C TYR A 146 13.65 4.80 7.64
N LEU A 147 13.21 4.17 8.73
CA LEU A 147 13.79 4.39 10.06
C LEU A 147 15.24 3.88 10.12
N LEU A 148 15.52 2.74 9.47
CA LEU A 148 16.86 2.17 9.40
C LEU A 148 17.82 3.04 8.59
N TYR A 149 17.39 3.59 7.45
CA TYR A 149 18.17 4.53 6.66
C TYR A 149 18.56 5.78 7.46
N GLN A 150 17.58 6.44 8.12
CA GLN A 150 17.88 7.60 8.96
C GLN A 150 18.79 7.26 10.15
N SER A 151 18.67 6.06 10.73
CA SER A 151 19.54 5.64 11.82
C SER A 151 21.00 5.42 11.38
N THR A 152 21.20 5.03 10.11
CA THR A 152 22.53 4.78 9.53
C THR A 152 23.23 6.08 9.15
N GLU A 153 22.49 7.08 8.63
CA GLU A 153 23.02 8.43 8.36
C GLU A 153 23.34 9.21 9.65
N ARG A 154 22.67 8.92 10.76
CA ARG A 154 22.94 9.51 12.09
C ARG A 154 24.10 8.86 12.86
N ARG A 155 25.12 8.33 12.20
CA ARG A 155 26.41 8.01 12.85
C ARG A 155 27.41 9.16 12.65
N PRO A 156 27.48 10.15 13.57
CA PRO A 156 28.62 11.05 13.60
C PRO A 156 29.85 10.26 14.07
N GLY A 157 30.95 10.41 13.33
CA GLY A 157 32.34 10.25 13.80
C GLY A 157 32.63 9.08 14.75
N ARG A 158 33.19 8.01 14.19
CA ARG A 158 34.12 7.16 14.93
C ARG A 158 35.31 8.04 15.32
N LEU A 159 35.35 8.52 16.56
CA LEU A 159 36.57 9.03 17.18
C LEU A 159 37.52 7.85 17.34
N ALA A 160 38.62 7.89 16.59
CA ALA A 160 39.86 7.20 16.86
C ALA A 160 40.97 8.23 16.72
#